data_AF-A0A8I1TS31-F1
#
_entry.id   AF-A0A8I1TS31-F1
#
_cell.length_a   1.000
_cell.length_b   1.000
_cell.length_c   1.000
_cell.angle_alpha   90.00
_cell.angle_beta   90.00
_cell.angle_gamma   90.00
#
_symmetry.space_group_name_H-M   'P 1'
#
loop_
_entity.id
_entity.type
_entity.pdbx_description
1 polymer ?
#
loop_
_entity_poly.entity_id
_entity_poly.type
_entity_poly.pdbx_seq_one_letter_code
_entity_poly.pdbx_strand_id
1 'polypeptide(L)' 'MAELSEQMRRRIEEIFGDALPVTTSDERGDDEPRRDDASGDEWLRANRPPHHDQD' A
#
# COMPACT_ATOMS: atom_id res chain seq x y z
N MET A 1 -1.87 9.98 15.52
CA MET A 1 -2.33 10.38 14.18
C MET A 1 -1.77 11.78 13.93
N ALA A 2 -0.74 11.94 13.09
CA ALA A 2 -0.24 13.26 12.76
C ALA A 2 -1.30 13.98 11.91
N GLU A 3 -1.69 15.19 12.29
CA GLU A 3 -2.60 15.99 11.48
C GLU A 3 -1.89 16.41 10.19
N LEU A 4 -2.46 16.05 9.05
CA LEU A 4 -1.97 16.49 7.76
C LEU A 4 -2.30 17.97 7.57
N SER A 5 -1.37 18.75 7.03
CA SER A 5 -1.64 20.14 6.69
C SER A 5 -2.72 20.24 5.61
N GLU A 6 -3.44 21.36 5.57
CA GLU A 6 -4.46 21.63 4.56
C GLU A 6 -3.90 21.64 3.12
N GLN A 7 -2.61 21.90 2.96
CA GLN A 7 -1.93 21.78 1.67
C GLN A 7 -1.72 20.30 1.28
N MET A 8 -1.37 19.45 2.25
CA MET A 8 -1.22 18.01 2.03
C MET A 8 -2.57 17.36 1.71
N ARG A 9 -3.65 17.72 2.41
CA ARG A 9 -5.01 17.24 2.10
C ARG A 9 -5.42 17.54 0.67
N ARG A 10 -5.27 18.80 0.23
CA ARG A 10 -5.59 19.20 -1.15
C ARG A 10 -4.78 18.44 -2.19
N ARG A 11 -3.50 18.18 -1.91
CA ARG A 11 -2.64 17.42 -2.83
C ARG A 11 -3.05 15.95 -2.92
N ILE A 12 -3.50 15.36 -1.81
CA ILE A 12 -4.05 14.00 -1.78
C ILE A 12 -5.35 13.96 -2.58
N GLU A 13 -6.28 14.89 -2.34
CA GLU A 13 -7.55 14.98 -3.07
C GLU A 13 -7.36 15.20 -4.57
N GLU A 14 -6.37 16.00 -4.98
CA GLU A 14 -6.02 16.17 -6.40
C GLU A 14 -5.59 14.86 -7.07
N ILE A 15 -4.93 13.97 -6.32
CA ILE A 15 -4.39 12.71 -6.83
C ILE A 15 -5.43 11.58 -6.77
N PHE A 16 -6.15 11.49 -5.66
CA PHE A 16 -7.03 10.36 -5.34
C PHE A 16 -8.51 10.68 -5.53
N GLY A 17 -8.89 11.96 -5.62
CA GLY A 17 -10.28 12.40 -5.71
C GLY A 17 -11.06 12.24 -4.40
N ASP A 18 -12.37 12.45 -4.49
CA ASP A 18 -13.36 12.29 -3.42
C ASP A 18 -14.11 10.95 -3.51
N ALA A 19 -14.06 10.30 -4.66
CA ALA A 19 -14.73 9.04 -4.93
C ALA A 19 -13.96 7.85 -4.31
N LEU A 20 -14.50 7.31 -3.21
CA LEU A 20 -14.06 6.02 -2.70
C LEU A 20 -14.65 4.87 -3.52
N PRO A 21 -13.95 3.73 -3.63
CA PRO A 21 -14.53 2.52 -4.18
C PRO A 21 -15.84 2.16 -3.47
N VAL A 22 -16.84 1.75 -4.25
CA VAL A 22 -18.16 1.33 -3.72
C VAL A 22 -18.04 0.01 -2.95
N THR A 23 -17.03 -0.78 -3.28
CA THR A 23 -16.75 -2.08 -2.67
C THR A 23 -15.62 -1.97 -1.67
N THR A 24 -15.72 -2.69 -0.55
CA THR A 24 -14.62 -2.80 0.41
C THR A 24 -13.51 -3.71 -0.11
N SER A 25 -12.36 -3.72 0.56
CA SER A 25 -11.22 -4.51 0.07
C SER A 25 -11.45 -6.02 0.11
N ASP A 26 -12.32 -6.51 1.00
CA ASP A 26 -12.70 -7.91 1.11
C ASP A 26 -13.72 -8.34 0.04
N GLU A 27 -14.51 -7.41 -0.49
CA GLU A 27 -15.44 -7.64 -1.60
C GLU A 27 -14.76 -7.62 -2.98
N ARG A 28 -13.58 -6.99 -3.06
CA ARG A 28 -12.73 -7.03 -4.26
C ARG A 28 -12.09 -8.42 -4.39
N GLY A 29 -12.67 -9.24 -5.27
CA GLY A 29 -12.16 -10.56 -5.62
C GLY A 29 -10.72 -10.52 -6.13
N ASP A 30 -10.08 -11.69 -6.12
CA ASP A 30 -8.69 -11.92 -6.55
C ASP A 30 -8.43 -11.57 -8.03
N ASP A 31 -9.50 -11.28 -8.80
CA ASP A 31 -9.44 -10.85 -10.20
C ASP A 31 -8.94 -9.40 -10.38
N GLU A 32 -8.98 -8.57 -9.33
CA GLU A 32 -8.20 -7.32 -9.33
C GLU A 32 -6.72 -7.71 -9.15
N PRO A 33 -5.78 -7.16 -9.95
CA PRO A 33 -4.37 -7.47 -9.78
C PRO A 33 -3.89 -6.92 -8.44
N ARG A 34 -4.06 -7.73 -7.38
CA ARG A 34 -3.21 -7.61 -6.20
C ARG A 34 -1.79 -7.74 -6.74
N ARG A 35 -0.87 -6.92 -6.24
CA ARG A 35 0.54 -6.97 -6.66
C ARG A 35 1.19 -8.19 -6.02
N ASP A 36 0.56 -9.34 -6.28
CA ASP A 36 0.58 -10.63 -5.62
C ASP A 36 1.94 -11.12 -5.19
N ASP A 37 2.74 -11.72 -6.05
CA ASP A 37 3.19 -13.04 -5.59
C ASP A 37 4.59 -13.49 -5.99
N ALA A 38 5.33 -12.70 -6.79
CA ALA A 38 6.75 -12.96 -7.05
C ALA A 38 7.65 -11.77 -6.71
N SER A 39 7.27 -10.57 -7.15
CA SER A 39 8.12 -9.38 -7.03
C SER A 39 8.18 -8.79 -5.61
N GLY A 40 7.10 -8.87 -4.84
CA GLY A 40 7.08 -8.39 -3.45
C GLY A 40 7.96 -9.24 -2.54
N ASP A 41 7.83 -10.55 -2.69
CA ASP A 41 8.59 -11.56 -1.96
C ASP A 41 10.10 -11.52 -2.29
N GLU A 42 10.45 -11.31 -3.55
CA GLU A 42 11.84 -11.10 -3.97
C GLU A 42 12.46 -9.82 -3.37
N TRP A 43 11.71 -8.72 -3.37
CA TRP A 43 12.16 -7.46 -2.77
C TRP A 43 12.41 -7.59 -1.26
N LEU A 44 11.51 -8.28 -0.55
CA LEU A 44 11.64 -8.53 0.88
C LEU A 44 12.89 -9.36 1.21
N ARG A 45 13.18 -10.41 0.43
CA ARG A 45 14.40 -11.22 0.59
C ARG A 45 15.67 -10.42 0.28
N ALA A 46 15.64 -9.58 -0.75
CA ALA A 46 16.77 -8.77 -1.17
C ALA A 46 17.17 -7.67 -0.16
N ASN A 47 16.24 -7.23 0.69
CA ASN A 47 16.45 -6.13 1.64
C ASN A 47 16.54 -6.61 3.09
N ARG A 48 16.92 -7.87 3.31
CA ARG A 48 17.02 -8.47 4.63
C ARG A 48 18.17 -7.84 5.45
N PRO A 49 17.91 -7.31 6.66
CA PRO A 49 18.98 -6.80 7.52
C PRO A 49 19.98 -7.91 7.94
N PRO A 50 21.27 -7.58 8.16
CA PRO A 50 22.32 -8.58 8.44
C PRO A 50 22.08 -9.47 9.67
N HIS A 51 21.25 -9.01 10.62
CA HIS A 51 20.99 -9.71 11.88
C HIS A 51 19.72 -10.58 11.85
N HIS A 52 18.97 -10.61 10.75
CA HIS A 52 17.64 -11.24 10.71
C HIS A 52 17.65 -12.77 10.92
N ASP A 53 18.80 -13.45 10.77
CA ASP A 53 18.94 -14.90 11.02
C ASP A 53 19.54 -15.25 12.39
N GLN A 54 19.93 -14.27 13.21
CA GLN A 54 20.91 -14.49 14.28
C GLN A 54 20.31 -14.54 15.70
N ASP A 55 19.07 -15.01 15.84
CA ASP A 55 18.44 -15.32 17.15
C ASP A 55 18.58 -16.81 17.51
#